data_AF-A0A660N519-F1
#
_entry.id   AF-A0A660N519-F1
#
_cell.length_a   1.000
_cell.length_b   1.000
_cell.length_c   1.000
_cell.angle_alpha   90.00
_cell.angle_beta   90.00
_cell.angle_gamma   90.00
#
_symmetry.space_group_name_H-M   'P 1'
#
loop_
_entity.id
_entity.type
_entity.pdbx_description
1 polymer ?
#
loop_
_entity_poly.entity_id
_entity_poly.type
_entity_poly.pdbx_seq_one_letter_code
_entity_poly.pdbx_strand_id
1 'polypeptide(L)'
;MYSKSLTIAKYDPELAAAIAAEVERQQDHIELIASENYVSCAVMEAQGSQLTNKYAEGYPNKRYYGGCEHVDVAEQLAIDRCKKLFGAEYVNVQPHSGSQANQAVYASVLKPGDTILGMSLAHGGH
;
A
#
# COMPACT_ATOMS: atom_id res chain seq x y z
N MET A 1 -8.42 14.03 -20.55
CA MET A 1 -7.98 14.10 -19.14
C MET A 1 -9.02 14.88 -18.37
N TYR A 2 -9.41 14.39 -17.19
CA TYR A 2 -10.36 15.08 -16.32
C TYR A 2 -9.84 16.48 -15.94
N SER A 3 -10.75 17.45 -15.80
CA SER A 3 -10.35 18.81 -15.41
C SER A 3 -9.83 18.81 -13.98
N LYS A 4 -8.68 19.46 -13.74
CA LYS A 4 -8.18 19.74 -12.38
C LYS A 4 -9.16 20.59 -11.56
N SER A 5 -10.12 21.26 -12.20
CA SER A 5 -11.14 22.05 -11.52
C SER A 5 -12.30 21.21 -10.95
N LEU A 6 -12.39 19.93 -11.33
CA LEU A 6 -13.34 18.96 -10.77
C LEU A 6 -12.72 18.38 -9.50
N THR A 7 -13.27 18.78 -8.35
CA THR A 7 -12.86 18.32 -7.03
C THR A 7 -13.94 17.43 -6.43
N ILE A 8 -13.59 16.62 -5.42
CA ILE A 8 -14.58 15.78 -4.75
C ILE A 8 -15.71 16.64 -4.15
N ALA A 9 -15.41 17.79 -3.55
CA ALA A 9 -16.41 18.71 -3.02
C ALA A 9 -17.43 19.22 -4.05
N LYS A 10 -17.07 19.29 -5.34
CA LYS A 10 -18.00 19.68 -6.41
C LYS A 10 -18.75 18.49 -7.01
N TYR A 11 -18.11 17.32 -7.04
CA TYR A 11 -18.65 16.12 -7.69
C TYR A 11 -19.54 15.31 -6.74
N ASP A 12 -19.07 15.14 -5.50
CA ASP A 12 -19.68 14.37 -4.43
C ASP A 12 -19.52 15.14 -3.09
N PRO A 13 -20.41 16.10 -2.80
CA PRO A 13 -20.35 16.92 -1.59
C PRO A 13 -20.59 16.10 -0.32
N GLU A 14 -21.32 14.99 -0.39
CA GLU A 14 -21.57 14.11 0.76
C GLU A 14 -20.28 13.40 1.18
N LEU A 15 -19.55 12.81 0.23
CA LEU A 15 -18.25 12.21 0.49
C LEU A 15 -17.22 13.25 0.96
N ALA A 16 -17.25 14.46 0.39
CA ALA A 16 -16.37 15.54 0.85
C ALA A 16 -16.63 15.93 2.31
N ALA A 17 -17.90 15.98 2.73
CA ALA A 17 -18.26 16.24 4.12
C ALA A 17 -17.80 15.11 5.05
N ALA A 18 -17.92 13.84 4.63
CA ALA A 18 -17.42 12.70 5.40
C ALA A 18 -15.90 12.73 5.58
N ILE A 19 -15.14 13.07 4.53
CA ILE A 19 -13.67 13.21 4.61
C ILE A 19 -13.29 14.32 5.60
N ALA A 20 -13.97 15.47 5.53
CA ALA A 20 -13.69 16.58 6.44
C ALA A 20 -14.00 16.22 7.91
N ALA A 21 -15.11 15.52 8.16
CA ALA A 21 -15.47 15.05 9.49
C ALA A 21 -14.46 14.04 10.05
N GLU A 22 -13.90 13.14 9.23
CA GLU A 22 -12.85 12.21 9.67
C GLU A 22 -11.54 12.94 9.99
N VAL A 23 -11.18 13.98 9.24
CA VAL A 23 -10.01 14.82 9.58
C VAL A 23 -10.19 15.48 10.96
N GLU A 24 -11.36 16.06 11.22
CA GLU A 24 -11.68 16.65 12.54
C GLU A 24 -11.64 15.57 13.64
N ARG A 25 -12.26 14.40 13.41
CA ARG A 25 -12.20 13.27 14.35
C ARG A 25 -10.76 12.89 14.71
N GLN A 26 -9.86 12.81 13.73
CA GLN A 26 -8.46 12.45 13.94
C GLN A 26 -7.67 13.53 14.69
N GLN A 27 -8.05 14.80 14.56
CA GLN A 27 -7.40 15.93 15.24
C GLN A 27 -7.87 16.08 16.70
N ASP A 28 -9.14 15.79 16.95
CA ASP A 28 -9.78 16.03 18.25
C ASP A 28 -9.72 14.84 19.20
N HIS A 29 -9.37 13.65 18.71
CA HIS A 29 -9.29 12.44 19.53
C HIS A 29 -7.88 11.94 19.77
N ILE A 30 -7.68 11.37 20.96
CA ILE A 30 -6.49 10.57 21.27
C ILE A 30 -6.69 9.18 20.69
N GLU A 31 -5.90 8.83 19.68
CA GLU A 31 -5.91 7.50 19.08
C GLU A 31 -4.98 6.55 19.85
N LEU A 32 -5.54 5.43 20.33
CA LEU A 32 -4.85 4.44 21.16
C LEU A 32 -4.86 3.03 20.55
N ILE A 33 -5.38 2.87 19.33
CA ILE A 33 -5.28 1.63 18.60
C ILE A 33 -3.82 1.41 18.18
N ALA A 34 -3.19 0.37 18.74
CA ALA A 34 -1.75 0.13 18.60
C ALA A 34 -1.24 -0.04 17.16
N SER A 35 -2.12 -0.42 16.23
CA SER A 35 -1.79 -0.62 14.81
C SER A 35 -2.12 0.58 13.93
N GLU A 36 -2.78 1.60 14.45
CA GLU A 36 -3.08 2.82 13.68
C GLU A 36 -1.92 3.81 13.76
N ASN A 37 -1.84 4.66 12.74
CA ASN A 37 -0.84 5.72 12.65
C ASN A 37 -1.28 6.79 11.65
N TYR A 38 -0.67 7.97 11.72
CA TYR A 38 -0.88 9.06 10.77
C TYR A 38 0.28 9.12 9.77
N VAL A 39 -0.03 8.90 8.50
CA VAL A 39 0.95 9.04 7.42
C VAL A 39 1.24 10.51 7.11
N SER A 40 2.42 10.80 6.59
CA SER A 40 2.78 12.17 6.21
C SER A 40 2.03 12.63 4.95
N CYS A 41 1.87 13.95 4.80
CA CYS A 41 1.28 14.52 3.58
C CYS A 41 2.01 14.08 2.30
N ALA A 42 3.32 13.88 2.35
CA ALA A 42 4.11 13.40 1.21
C ALA A 42 3.74 11.96 0.79
N VAL A 43 3.37 11.09 1.75
CA VAL A 43 2.88 9.74 1.43
C VAL A 43 1.50 9.83 0.77
N MET A 44 0.60 10.68 1.30
CA MET A 44 -0.72 10.89 0.72
C MET A 44 -0.66 11.48 -0.70
N GLU A 45 0.27 12.41 -0.95
CA GLU A 45 0.50 13.00 -2.28
C GLU A 45 0.88 11.91 -3.31
N ALA A 46 1.81 11.01 -2.94
CA ALA A 46 2.21 9.91 -3.81
C ALA A 46 1.05 8.93 -4.09
N GLN A 47 0.28 8.58 -3.05
CA GLN A 47 -0.85 7.65 -3.16
C GLN A 47 -1.99 8.20 -4.04
N GLY A 48 -2.24 9.51 -4.00
CA GLY A 48 -3.23 10.20 -4.83
C GLY A 48 -2.74 10.60 -6.24
N SER A 49 -1.57 10.12 -6.66
CA SER A 49 -0.94 10.52 -7.92
C SER A 49 -1.41 9.71 -9.14
N GLN A 50 -0.93 10.09 -10.33
CA GLN A 50 -1.22 9.36 -11.58
C GLN A 50 -0.60 7.96 -11.66
N LEU A 51 0.26 7.56 -10.70
CA LEU A 51 0.79 6.21 -10.64
C LEU A 51 -0.33 5.16 -10.60
N THR A 52 -1.47 5.48 -9.98
CA THR A 52 -2.66 4.61 -9.93
C THR A 52 -3.23 4.24 -11.29
N ASN A 53 -2.95 5.02 -12.35
CA ASN A 53 -3.50 4.78 -13.68
C ASN A 53 -2.71 3.72 -14.46
N LYS A 54 -1.52 3.33 -13.98
CA LYS A 54 -0.62 2.47 -14.75
C LYS A 54 -0.77 1.00 -14.36
N TYR A 55 -1.12 0.19 -15.35
CA TYR A 55 -0.99 -1.27 -15.26
C TYR A 55 0.46 -1.68 -15.52
N ALA A 56 1.11 -2.33 -14.55
CA ALA A 56 2.56 -2.59 -14.55
C ALA A 56 2.91 -4.03 -14.11
N GLU A 57 2.17 -5.03 -14.60
CA GLU A 57 2.41 -6.43 -14.27
C GLU A 57 3.83 -6.89 -14.65
N GLY A 58 4.44 -7.68 -13.77
CA GLY A 58 5.84 -8.12 -13.85
C GLY A 58 6.71 -7.39 -12.83
N TYR A 59 8.01 -7.34 -13.09
CA TYR A 59 9.01 -6.65 -12.26
C TYR A 59 9.70 -5.55 -13.08
N PRO A 60 10.42 -4.59 -12.44
CA PRO A 60 11.16 -3.56 -13.17
C PRO A 60 12.03 -4.16 -14.28
N ASN A 61 11.98 -3.57 -15.47
CA ASN A 61 12.63 -4.03 -16.71
C ASN A 61 12.16 -5.39 -17.27
N LYS A 62 11.17 -6.03 -16.64
CA LYS A 62 10.56 -7.31 -17.05
C LYS A 62 9.04 -7.24 -16.92
N ARG A 63 8.45 -6.29 -17.66
CA ARG A 63 7.01 -6.02 -17.66
C ARG A 63 6.31 -6.75 -18.80
N TYR A 64 5.07 -7.13 -18.58
CA TYR A 64 4.19 -7.65 -19.64
C TYR A 64 3.60 -6.54 -20.53
N TYR A 65 3.62 -5.29 -20.05
CA TYR A 65 3.03 -4.14 -20.72
C TYR A 65 4.06 -3.02 -20.92
N GLY A 66 3.92 -2.28 -22.03
CA GLY A 66 4.76 -1.11 -22.33
C GLY A 66 4.42 0.13 -21.49
N GLY A 67 5.25 1.18 -21.60
CA GLY A 67 5.05 2.48 -20.96
C GLY A 67 5.36 2.50 -19.45
N CYS A 68 6.18 1.57 -18.96
CA CYS A 68 6.47 1.40 -17.54
C CYS A 68 7.75 2.13 -17.06
N GLU A 69 8.39 2.92 -17.91
CA GLU A 69 9.69 3.55 -17.65
C GLU A 69 9.74 4.37 -16.37
N HIS A 70 8.64 5.01 -15.98
CA HIS A 70 8.58 5.84 -14.77
C HIS A 70 8.09 5.08 -13.53
N VAL A 71 7.20 4.11 -13.68
CA VAL A 71 6.77 3.26 -12.54
C VAL A 71 7.87 2.30 -12.13
N ASP A 72 8.74 1.88 -13.06
CA ASP A 72 9.92 1.09 -12.77
C ASP A 72 10.90 1.85 -11.87
N VAL A 73 11.07 3.16 -12.08
CA VAL A 73 11.88 4.02 -11.20
C VAL A 73 11.28 4.05 -9.79
N ALA A 74 9.96 4.23 -9.68
CA ALA A 74 9.28 4.28 -8.38
C ALA A 74 9.43 2.96 -7.61
N GLU A 75 9.21 1.82 -8.28
CA GLU A 75 9.33 0.50 -7.67
C GLU A 75 10.78 0.18 -7.29
N GLN A 76 11.76 0.49 -8.14
CA GLN A 76 13.18 0.28 -7.84
C GLN A 76 13.64 1.11 -6.65
N LEU A 77 13.21 2.39 -6.56
CA LEU A 77 13.50 3.24 -5.40
C LEU A 77 12.93 2.64 -4.12
N ALA A 78 11.71 2.09 -4.15
CA ALA A 78 11.11 1.44 -2.99
C ALA A 78 11.91 0.20 -2.56
N ILE A 79 12.27 -0.67 -3.52
CA ILE A 79 13.10 -1.86 -3.27
C ILE A 79 14.43 -1.48 -2.62
N ASP A 80 15.17 -0.54 -3.23
CA ASP A 80 16.51 -0.14 -2.75
C ASP A 80 16.45 0.49 -1.36
N ARG A 81 15.43 1.31 -1.10
CA ARG A 81 15.21 1.93 0.21
C ARG A 81 14.86 0.90 1.27
N CYS A 82 13.99 -0.07 0.98
CA CYS A 82 13.67 -1.16 1.91
C CYS A 82 14.89 -2.04 2.18
N LYS A 83 15.67 -2.40 1.15
CA LYS A 83 16.93 -3.16 1.33
C LYS A 83 17.89 -2.41 2.25
N LYS A 84 18.09 -1.11 2.02
CA LYS A 84 18.95 -0.27 2.86
C LYS A 84 18.42 -0.14 4.29
N LEU A 85 17.10 0.04 4.46
CA LEU A 85 16.47 0.26 5.76
C LEU A 85 16.55 -0.99 6.65
N PHE A 86 16.31 -2.17 6.08
CA PHE A 86 16.23 -3.42 6.83
C PHE A 86 17.47 -4.32 6.71
N GLY A 87 18.47 -3.92 5.91
CA GLY A 87 19.63 -4.76 5.62
C GLY A 87 19.28 -6.04 4.85
N ALA A 88 18.21 -6.02 4.07
CA ALA A 88 17.70 -7.19 3.35
C ALA A 88 18.43 -7.41 2.01
N GLU A 89 18.71 -8.67 1.67
CA GLU A 89 19.29 -9.03 0.38
C GLU A 89 18.27 -8.90 -0.77
N TYR A 90 17.02 -9.28 -0.51
CA TYR A 90 15.90 -9.24 -1.45
C TYR A 90 14.66 -8.60 -0.82
N VAL A 91 13.89 -7.86 -1.61
CA VAL A 91 12.65 -7.20 -1.19
C VAL A 91 11.66 -7.25 -2.35
N ASN A 92 10.42 -7.65 -2.06
CA ASN A 92 9.27 -7.48 -2.94
C ASN A 92 8.31 -6.45 -2.30
N VAL A 93 7.99 -5.39 -3.03
CA VAL A 93 7.15 -4.26 -2.57
C VAL A 93 5.75 -4.26 -3.21
N GLN A 94 5.37 -5.33 -3.89
CA GLN A 94 4.09 -5.44 -4.61
C GLN A 94 2.88 -5.96 -3.80
N PRO A 95 3.01 -6.71 -2.68
CA PRO A 95 1.82 -7.11 -1.90
C PRO A 95 1.03 -5.90 -1.40
N HIS A 96 -0.30 -5.89 -1.59
CA HIS A 96 -1.13 -4.73 -1.25
C HIS A 96 -1.40 -4.56 0.26
N SER A 97 -1.20 -5.62 1.06
CA SER A 97 -1.38 -5.62 2.51
C SER A 97 -0.60 -6.77 3.16
N GLY A 98 -0.44 -6.73 4.48
CA GLY A 98 0.27 -7.75 5.26
C GLY A 98 -0.29 -9.16 5.08
N SER A 99 -1.62 -9.33 5.07
CA SER A 99 -2.24 -10.65 4.88
C SER A 99 -1.92 -11.27 3.52
N GLN A 100 -1.88 -10.45 2.46
CA GLN A 100 -1.51 -10.92 1.11
C GLN A 100 0.00 -11.20 1.00
N ALA A 101 0.84 -10.45 1.73
CA ALA A 101 2.27 -10.76 1.81
C ALA A 101 2.50 -12.15 2.44
N ASN A 102 1.81 -12.46 3.54
CA ASN A 102 1.88 -13.79 4.17
C ASN A 102 1.40 -14.89 3.21
N GLN A 103 0.27 -14.67 2.51
CA GLN A 103 -0.23 -15.62 1.51
C GLN A 103 0.76 -15.86 0.37
N ALA A 104 1.45 -14.82 -0.12
CA ALA A 104 2.47 -14.94 -1.16
C ALA A 104 3.65 -15.79 -0.69
N VAL A 105 4.09 -15.63 0.57
CA VAL A 105 5.13 -16.48 1.17
C VAL A 105 4.65 -17.93 1.24
N TYR A 106 3.46 -18.18 1.78
CA TYR A 106 2.91 -19.54 1.85
C TYR A 106 2.83 -20.20 0.48
N ALA A 107 2.29 -19.51 -0.52
CA ALA A 107 2.18 -20.03 -1.89
C ALA A 107 3.54 -20.30 -2.56
N SER A 108 4.61 -19.65 -2.11
CA SER A 108 5.96 -19.83 -2.69
C SER A 108 6.71 -21.05 -2.17
N VAL A 109 6.38 -21.56 -0.98
CA VAL A 109 7.12 -22.65 -0.33
C VAL A 109 6.25 -23.82 0.12
N LEU A 110 4.94 -23.64 0.28
CA LEU A 110 4.01 -24.67 0.76
C LEU A 110 3.15 -25.22 -0.38
N LYS A 111 2.65 -26.44 -0.16
CA LYS A 111 1.64 -27.10 -0.98
C LYS A 111 0.31 -27.22 -0.21
N PRO A 112 -0.82 -27.37 -0.92
CA PRO A 112 -2.08 -27.69 -0.26
C PRO A 112 -1.96 -28.93 0.62
N GLY A 113 -2.31 -28.81 1.90
CA GLY A 113 -2.22 -29.87 2.91
C GLY A 113 -0.99 -29.80 3.81
N ASP A 114 0.02 -28.97 3.49
CA ASP A 114 1.15 -28.74 4.38
C ASP A 114 0.71 -28.07 5.69
N THR A 115 1.41 -28.37 6.78
CA THR A 115 1.08 -27.85 8.13
C THR A 115 1.91 -26.61 8.44
N ILE A 116 1.25 -25.57 8.96
CA ILE A 116 1.88 -24.39 9.54
C ILE A 116 1.56 -24.32 11.04
N LEU A 117 2.51 -23.88 11.84
CA LEU A 117 2.29 -23.56 13.25
C LEU A 117 2.33 -22.04 13.43
N GLY A 118 1.23 -21.47 13.88
CA GLY A 118 1.10 -20.06 14.20
C GLY A 118 0.64 -19.86 15.63
N MET A 119 0.78 -18.63 16.14
CA MET A 119 0.21 -18.25 17.44
C MET A 119 -1.32 -18.23 17.33
N SER A 120 -2.01 -18.76 18.34
CA SER A 120 -3.47 -18.71 18.39
C SER A 120 -3.98 -17.26 18.40
N LEU A 121 -5.05 -16.98 17.65
CA LEU A 121 -5.69 -15.66 17.62
C LEU A 121 -6.11 -15.18 19.02
N ALA A 122 -6.65 -16.08 19.84
CA ALA A 122 -7.04 -15.77 21.22
C ALA A 122 -5.85 -15.40 22.12
N HIS A 123 -4.63 -15.74 21.70
CA HIS A 123 -3.39 -15.41 22.39
C HIS A 123 -2.61 -14.30 21.67
N GLY A 124 -3.27 -13.53 20.79
CA GLY A 124 -2.69 -12.39 20.09
C GLY A 124 -2.04 -12.72 18.74
N GLY A 125 -2.27 -13.90 18.19
CA GLY A 125 -1.84 -14.26 16.84
C GLY A 125 -2.59 -13.47 15.76
N HIS A 126 -2.08 -13.58 14.53
CA HIS A 126 -2.73 -13.07 13.31
C HIS A 126 -2.74 -14.16 12.25
#